data_AF-A0A7J4T3W8-F1
#
_entry.id   AF-A0A7J4T3W8-F1
#
_cell.length_a   1.000
_cell.length_b   1.000
_cell.length_c   1.000
_cell.angle_alpha   90.00
_cell.angle_beta   90.00
_cell.angle_gamma   90.00
#
_symmetry.space_group_name_H-M   'P 1'
#
loop_
_entity.id
_entity.type
_entity.pdbx_description
1 polymer ?
#
loop_
_entity_poly.entity_id
_entity_poly.type
_entity_poly.pdbx_seq_one_letter_code
_entity_poly.pdbx_strand_id
1 'polypeptide(L)'
;MVQDLERCLVGGTFDRFHKGHEHLLKESLKRTQFLEVWITSDAMASKKSDLVEPFSKRRHSILEWADLNAKGLVKTFELKDTFGPAPSRTDCDGIVCTPETLSNCQEINLMRINNDLVPLTIVEINHLSDNSGGIVSSSRIRSGAISRNGELWFPPSTQLKSFKMTKEAEAFLKHPSGVLFEGPEEYPEIAMKEAIESANIGQIITVGDVCTNAAIEIGVIPDIALVDGLTKRKKVDYSFDNAPFEERIHCQNPAGMITSDLISCLKFALHSDRSTLVDVDGEEDLAPLVIHLMAPLHSNIFYGQPGKGAVLAVTTEEMKSRCKTILELFEEIQ
;
A
#
# COMPACT_ATOMS: atom_id res chain seq x y z
N MET A 1 -32.48 19.22 -2.10
CA MET A 1 -32.32 17.77 -1.84
C MET A 1 -33.16 17.45 -0.63
N VAL A 2 -33.99 16.41 -0.69
CA VAL A 2 -34.87 16.02 0.41
C VAL A 2 -34.10 15.01 1.25
N GLN A 3 -33.73 15.39 2.48
CA GLN A 3 -33.31 14.44 3.50
C GLN A 3 -34.57 13.71 3.95
N ASP A 4 -34.77 12.51 3.44
CA ASP A 4 -35.97 11.68 3.66
C ASP A 4 -35.84 10.74 4.86
N LEU A 5 -34.65 10.65 5.46
CA LEU A 5 -34.35 9.80 6.62
C LEU A 5 -33.84 10.64 7.80
N GLU A 6 -34.29 10.33 9.02
CA GLU A 6 -33.87 11.00 10.24
C GLU A 6 -32.49 10.53 10.69
N ARG A 7 -32.24 9.20 10.71
CA ARG A 7 -31.00 8.61 11.18
C ARG A 7 -30.58 7.36 10.41
N CYS A 8 -29.47 7.49 9.69
CA CYS A 8 -28.83 6.38 9.00
C CYS A 8 -27.62 5.82 9.74
N LEU A 9 -27.45 4.50 9.63
CA LEU A 9 -26.25 3.79 10.06
C LEU A 9 -25.39 3.41 8.84
N VAL A 10 -24.07 3.55 8.92
CA VAL A 10 -23.14 3.04 7.92
C VAL A 10 -22.02 2.26 8.60
N GLY A 11 -21.81 1.01 8.18
CA GLY A 11 -20.78 0.13 8.74
C GLY A 11 -19.60 -0.02 7.78
N GLY A 12 -18.38 -0.05 8.31
CA GLY A 12 -17.21 -0.25 7.46
C GLY A 12 -15.89 -0.28 8.23
N THR A 13 -14.83 -0.70 7.54
CA THR A 13 -13.49 -0.67 8.12
C THR A 13 -12.90 0.74 8.12
N PHE A 14 -13.19 1.54 7.07
CA PHE A 14 -12.69 2.91 6.92
C PHE A 14 -11.16 3.03 7.05
N ASP A 15 -10.44 2.04 6.54
CA ASP A 15 -8.97 2.04 6.52
C ASP A 15 -8.43 3.09 5.55
N ARG A 16 -7.44 3.87 5.97
CA ARG A 16 -6.80 4.94 5.18
C ARG A 16 -7.83 5.81 4.48
N PHE A 17 -8.56 6.61 5.27
CA PHE A 17 -9.65 7.45 4.77
C PHE A 17 -9.31 8.14 3.44
N HIS A 18 -10.17 7.96 2.44
CA HIS A 18 -9.89 8.23 1.02
C HIS A 18 -11.14 8.71 0.28
N LYS A 19 -11.00 9.11 -0.99
CA LYS A 19 -12.10 9.69 -1.78
C LYS A 19 -13.34 8.80 -1.92
N GLY A 20 -13.15 7.48 -1.98
CA GLY A 20 -14.27 6.53 -1.90
C GLY A 20 -15.10 6.64 -0.61
N HIS A 21 -14.46 6.72 0.57
CA HIS A 21 -15.18 6.93 1.83
C HIS A 21 -15.83 8.32 1.89
N GLU A 22 -15.13 9.36 1.44
CA GLU A 22 -15.70 10.70 1.34
C GLU A 22 -16.96 10.71 0.46
N HIS A 23 -16.94 10.03 -0.69
CA HIS A 23 -18.11 9.88 -1.55
C HIS A 23 -19.26 9.19 -0.82
N LEU A 24 -19.00 8.02 -0.19
CA LEU A 24 -19.99 7.27 0.58
C LEU A 24 -20.67 8.15 1.65
N LEU A 25 -19.88 8.87 2.46
CA LEU A 25 -20.41 9.71 3.53
C LEU A 25 -21.15 10.94 2.98
N LYS A 26 -20.66 11.57 1.91
CA LYS A 26 -21.34 12.71 1.28
C LYS A 26 -22.69 12.32 0.69
N GLU A 27 -22.75 11.22 -0.06
CA GLU A 27 -24.01 10.74 -0.64
C GLU A 27 -24.99 10.30 0.46
N SER A 28 -24.50 9.71 1.55
CA SER A 28 -25.32 9.39 2.73
C SER A 28 -25.99 10.63 3.33
N LEU A 29 -25.22 11.70 3.54
CA LEU A 29 -25.72 12.96 4.12
C LEU A 29 -26.75 13.69 3.25
N LYS A 30 -26.87 13.35 1.97
CA LYS A 30 -27.96 13.85 1.11
C LYS A 30 -29.31 13.21 1.44
N ARG A 31 -29.30 12.01 2.03
CA ARG A 31 -30.48 11.19 2.35
C ARG A 31 -30.87 11.29 3.83
N THR A 32 -29.89 11.47 4.71
CA THR A 32 -30.13 11.49 6.16
C THR A 32 -29.86 12.85 6.81
N GLN A 33 -30.63 13.16 7.85
CA GLN A 33 -30.33 14.29 8.74
C GLN A 33 -29.16 13.98 9.69
N PHE A 34 -29.02 12.73 10.12
CA PHE A 34 -27.98 12.32 11.07
C PHE A 34 -27.36 10.97 10.68
N LEU A 35 -26.04 10.94 10.54
CA LEU A 35 -25.30 9.76 10.11
C LEU A 35 -24.43 9.21 11.24
N GLU A 36 -24.57 7.91 11.51
CA GLU A 36 -23.68 7.19 12.40
C GLU A 36 -22.74 6.27 11.62
N VAL A 37 -21.44 6.50 11.79
CA VAL A 37 -20.38 5.71 11.18
C VAL A 37 -19.87 4.69 12.19
N TRP A 38 -20.15 3.42 11.90
CA TRP A 38 -19.77 2.26 12.70
C TRP A 38 -18.49 1.65 12.14
N ILE A 39 -17.39 1.93 12.83
CA ILE A 39 -16.04 1.61 12.37
C ILE A 39 -15.61 0.28 13.00
N THR A 40 -15.21 -0.70 12.20
CA THR A 40 -14.77 -2.01 12.73
C THR A 40 -13.64 -1.87 13.76
N SER A 41 -13.74 -2.59 14.88
CA SER A 41 -12.68 -2.73 15.87
C SER A 41 -11.38 -3.28 15.25
N ASP A 42 -10.25 -3.11 15.93
CA ASP A 42 -8.96 -3.63 15.45
C ASP A 42 -8.96 -5.16 15.34
N ALA A 43 -9.65 -5.86 16.25
CA ALA A 43 -9.82 -7.32 16.21
C ALA A 43 -10.61 -7.81 14.99
N MET A 44 -11.51 -6.98 14.44
CA MET A 44 -12.22 -7.28 13.20
C MET A 44 -11.40 -6.89 11.96
N ALA A 45 -10.68 -5.76 12.05
CA ALA A 45 -9.87 -5.24 10.96
C ALA A 45 -8.67 -6.14 10.65
N SER A 46 -7.98 -6.66 11.66
CA SER A 46 -6.82 -7.54 11.50
C SER A 46 -7.16 -8.84 10.76
N LYS A 47 -8.37 -9.37 10.91
CA LYS A 47 -8.85 -10.53 10.14
C LYS A 47 -8.85 -10.30 8.62
N LYS A 48 -8.88 -9.04 8.18
CA LYS A 48 -8.80 -8.69 6.75
C LYS A 48 -7.36 -8.46 6.30
N SER A 49 -6.54 -7.82 7.13
CA SER A 49 -5.13 -7.54 6.88
C SER A 49 -4.50 -6.92 8.12
N ASP A 50 -3.28 -7.33 8.45
CA ASP A 50 -2.48 -6.75 9.52
C ASP A 50 -1.97 -5.33 9.20
N LEU A 51 -2.09 -4.90 7.94
CA LEU A 51 -1.68 -3.57 7.48
C LEU A 51 -2.77 -2.51 7.65
N VAL A 52 -3.95 -2.86 8.20
CA VAL A 52 -5.02 -1.90 8.48
C VAL A 52 -4.60 -0.95 9.61
N GLU A 53 -4.90 0.34 9.45
CA GLU A 53 -4.59 1.34 10.48
C GLU A 53 -5.34 1.06 11.80
N PRO A 54 -4.80 1.45 12.96
CA PRO A 54 -5.50 1.30 14.24
C PRO A 54 -6.83 2.05 14.27
N PHE A 55 -7.79 1.56 15.07
CA PHE A 55 -9.12 2.13 15.22
C PHE A 55 -9.09 3.61 15.55
N SER A 56 -8.19 4.01 16.45
CA SER A 56 -7.99 5.41 16.84
C SER A 56 -7.67 6.30 15.64
N LYS A 57 -6.77 5.87 14.75
CA LYS A 57 -6.36 6.60 13.55
C LYS A 57 -7.49 6.67 12.53
N ARG A 58 -8.15 5.54 12.24
CA ARG A 58 -9.29 5.47 11.31
C ARG A 58 -10.44 6.36 11.77
N ARG A 59 -10.78 6.30 13.06
CA ARG A 59 -11.80 7.15 13.69
C ARG A 59 -11.41 8.63 13.62
N HIS A 60 -10.16 8.95 13.91
CA HIS A 60 -9.67 10.33 13.87
C HIS A 60 -9.81 10.94 12.48
N SER A 61 -9.39 10.23 11.42
CA SER A 61 -9.53 10.72 10.05
C SER A 61 -10.98 10.98 9.62
N ILE A 62 -11.93 10.14 10.06
CA ILE A 62 -13.36 10.37 9.80
C ILE A 62 -13.86 11.60 10.57
N LEU A 63 -13.44 11.79 11.81
CA LEU A 63 -13.83 12.94 12.63
C LEU A 63 -13.29 14.25 12.04
N GLU A 64 -12.01 14.30 11.64
CA GLU A 64 -11.45 15.47 10.98
C GLU A 64 -12.23 15.83 9.71
N TRP A 65 -12.55 14.83 8.89
CA TRP A 65 -13.39 15.05 7.71
C TRP A 65 -14.79 15.55 8.08
N ALA A 66 -15.42 14.97 9.10
CA ALA A 66 -16.77 15.32 9.53
C ALA A 66 -16.86 16.72 10.14
N ASP A 67 -15.86 17.16 10.89
CA ASP A 67 -15.80 18.50 11.47
C ASP A 67 -15.81 19.59 10.38
N LEU A 68 -15.12 19.33 9.27
CA LEU A 68 -15.05 20.24 8.12
C LEU A 68 -16.28 20.17 7.22
N ASN A 69 -16.91 18.99 7.07
CA ASN A 69 -17.90 18.75 6.01
C ASN A 69 -19.34 18.54 6.51
N ALA A 70 -19.53 18.16 7.78
CA ALA A 70 -20.81 17.64 8.28
C ALA A 70 -21.32 18.34 9.54
N LYS A 71 -20.62 19.34 10.11
CA LYS A 71 -21.11 20.24 11.17
C LYS A 71 -21.83 19.52 12.35
N GLY A 72 -21.30 18.39 12.81
CA GLY A 72 -21.86 17.61 13.92
C GLY A 72 -23.02 16.66 13.56
N LEU A 73 -23.36 16.53 12.28
CA LEU A 73 -24.35 15.57 11.77
C LEU A 73 -23.81 14.14 11.64
N VAL A 74 -22.51 13.95 11.87
CA VAL A 74 -21.83 12.65 11.83
C VAL A 74 -21.34 12.30 13.23
N LYS A 75 -21.66 11.10 13.71
CA LYS A 75 -21.02 10.49 14.89
C LYS A 75 -20.33 9.20 14.52
N THR A 76 -19.28 8.87 15.27
CA THR A 76 -18.49 7.65 15.06
C THR A 76 -18.58 6.74 16.26
N PHE A 77 -18.72 5.44 15.99
CA PHE A 77 -18.81 4.38 16.99
C PHE A 77 -17.92 3.21 16.60
N GLU A 78 -17.61 2.35 17.56
CA GLU A 78 -16.86 1.12 17.34
C GLU A 78 -17.83 -0.04 17.05
N LEU A 79 -17.58 -0.75 15.96
CA LEU A 79 -18.29 -1.96 15.55
C LEU A 79 -17.48 -3.19 16.00
N LYS A 80 -18.04 -3.97 16.92
CA LYS A 80 -17.37 -5.12 17.57
C LYS A 80 -17.83 -6.48 17.06
N ASP A 81 -18.89 -6.50 16.24
CA ASP A 81 -19.46 -7.69 15.62
C ASP A 81 -19.95 -7.36 14.19
N THR A 82 -20.50 -8.34 13.48
CA THR A 82 -20.89 -8.22 12.07
C THR A 82 -22.02 -7.22 11.82
N PHE A 83 -22.96 -7.04 12.75
CA PHE A 83 -24.23 -6.34 12.51
C PHE A 83 -24.39 -5.06 13.33
N GLY A 84 -23.63 -4.93 14.43
CA GLY A 84 -23.70 -3.81 15.35
C GLY A 84 -25.10 -3.67 15.96
N PRO A 85 -25.56 -2.44 16.25
CA PRO A 85 -26.86 -2.24 16.88
C PRO A 85 -28.03 -2.33 15.88
N ALA A 86 -27.76 -2.40 14.59
CA ALA A 86 -28.79 -2.27 13.54
C ALA A 86 -29.94 -3.30 13.66
N PRO A 87 -29.72 -4.56 14.07
CA PRO A 87 -30.80 -5.54 14.21
C PRO A 87 -31.82 -5.27 15.33
N SER A 88 -31.46 -4.48 16.35
CA SER A 88 -32.29 -4.30 17.56
C SER A 88 -32.63 -2.84 17.87
N ARG A 89 -32.00 -1.88 17.18
CA ARG A 89 -32.13 -0.46 17.46
C ARG A 89 -33.41 0.14 16.88
N THR A 90 -34.15 0.88 17.70
CA THR A 90 -35.48 1.43 17.34
C THR A 90 -35.45 2.87 16.85
N ASP A 91 -34.38 3.61 17.13
CA ASP A 91 -34.22 5.04 16.82
C ASP A 91 -33.36 5.28 15.56
N CYS A 92 -33.51 4.41 14.56
CA CYS A 92 -32.91 4.57 13.23
C CYS A 92 -33.87 4.07 12.15
N ASP A 93 -33.87 4.73 11.00
CA ASP A 93 -34.79 4.51 9.88
C ASP A 93 -34.09 4.21 8.55
N GLY A 94 -32.76 4.31 8.51
CA GLY A 94 -31.97 3.94 7.33
C GLY A 94 -30.67 3.19 7.64
N ILE A 95 -30.20 2.45 6.64
CA ILE A 95 -28.89 1.81 6.63
C ILE A 95 -28.23 2.02 5.27
N VAL A 96 -26.97 2.44 5.28
CA VAL A 96 -26.20 2.72 4.08
C VAL A 96 -25.25 1.56 3.79
N CYS A 97 -25.18 1.16 2.53
CA CYS A 97 -24.25 0.14 2.07
C CYS A 97 -23.66 0.46 0.71
N THR A 98 -22.55 -0.21 0.41
CA THR A 98 -22.04 -0.38 -0.96
C THR A 98 -22.61 -1.67 -1.56
N PRO A 99 -22.50 -1.91 -2.88
CA PRO A 99 -23.00 -3.14 -3.49
C PRO A 99 -22.51 -4.44 -2.80
N GLU A 100 -21.27 -4.47 -2.30
CA GLU A 100 -20.70 -5.65 -1.61
C GLU A 100 -21.28 -5.90 -0.22
N THR A 101 -21.87 -4.88 0.40
CA THR A 101 -22.43 -4.98 1.76
C THR A 101 -23.96 -5.00 1.77
N LEU A 102 -24.59 -4.97 0.59
CA LEU A 102 -26.05 -5.01 0.43
C LEU A 102 -26.68 -6.26 1.06
N SER A 103 -26.06 -7.43 0.88
CA SER A 103 -26.55 -8.69 1.46
C SER A 103 -26.61 -8.63 2.99
N ASN A 104 -25.62 -7.99 3.62
CA ASN A 104 -25.58 -7.85 5.08
C ASN A 104 -26.71 -6.93 5.56
N CYS A 105 -27.04 -5.87 4.81
CA CYS A 105 -28.16 -5.00 5.12
C CYS A 105 -29.52 -5.68 4.95
N GLN A 106 -29.65 -6.56 3.95
CA GLN A 106 -30.83 -7.40 3.77
C GLN A 106 -30.97 -8.38 4.94
N GLU A 107 -29.88 -9.00 5.37
CA GLU A 107 -29.86 -9.89 6.54
C GLU A 107 -30.25 -9.15 7.83
N ILE A 108 -29.73 -7.94 8.04
CA ILE A 108 -30.14 -7.07 9.15
C ILE A 108 -31.65 -6.84 9.13
N ASN A 109 -32.24 -6.57 7.96
CA ASN A 109 -33.69 -6.38 7.86
C ASN A 109 -34.49 -7.65 8.17
N LEU A 110 -33.99 -8.84 7.82
CA LEU A 110 -34.60 -10.10 8.24
C LEU A 110 -34.56 -10.28 9.76
N MET A 111 -33.42 -9.96 10.40
CA MET A 111 -33.30 -9.99 11.86
C MET A 111 -34.25 -8.99 12.53
N ARG A 112 -34.40 -7.79 11.96
CA ARG A 112 -35.33 -6.77 12.45
C ARG A 112 -36.77 -7.25 12.41
N ILE A 113 -37.20 -7.86 11.30
CA ILE A 113 -38.56 -8.43 11.17
C ILE A 113 -38.79 -9.52 12.23
N ASN A 114 -37.80 -10.39 12.46
CA ASN A 114 -37.88 -11.42 13.50
C ASN A 114 -37.93 -10.84 14.93
N ASN A 115 -37.47 -9.61 15.12
CA ASN A 115 -37.51 -8.86 16.38
C ASN A 115 -38.70 -7.87 16.43
N ASP A 116 -39.70 -8.02 15.55
CA ASP A 116 -40.87 -7.14 15.46
C ASP A 116 -40.53 -5.66 15.20
N LEU A 117 -39.42 -5.39 14.53
CA LEU A 117 -38.96 -4.05 14.14
C LEU A 117 -39.24 -3.77 12.66
N VAL A 118 -39.53 -2.50 12.37
CA VAL A 118 -39.68 -2.02 10.99
C VAL A 118 -38.33 -2.15 10.26
N PRO A 119 -38.30 -2.71 9.03
CA PRO A 119 -37.09 -2.74 8.21
C PRO A 119 -36.51 -1.34 7.99
N LEU A 120 -35.18 -1.23 7.98
CA LEU A 120 -34.47 -0.01 7.63
C LEU A 120 -34.56 0.23 6.13
N THR A 121 -34.71 1.50 5.74
CA THR A 121 -34.53 1.91 4.35
C THR A 121 -33.08 1.70 3.94
N ILE A 122 -32.84 0.80 2.99
CA ILE A 122 -31.49 0.54 2.47
C ILE A 122 -31.14 1.64 1.46
N VAL A 123 -30.05 2.35 1.73
CA VAL A 123 -29.48 3.36 0.83
C VAL A 123 -28.20 2.78 0.22
N GLU A 124 -28.33 2.23 -0.98
CA GLU A 124 -27.19 1.69 -1.72
C GLU A 124 -26.45 2.82 -2.45
N ILE A 125 -25.14 2.93 -2.22
CA ILE A 125 -24.26 3.91 -2.84
C ILE A 125 -23.16 3.18 -3.60
N ASN A 126 -23.08 3.46 -4.90
CA ASN A 126 -22.04 2.91 -5.77
C ASN A 126 -20.65 3.42 -5.37
N HIS A 127 -19.63 2.63 -5.67
CA HIS A 127 -18.25 3.05 -5.46
C HIS A 127 -17.85 4.21 -6.35
N LEU A 128 -16.91 5.00 -5.84
CA LEU A 128 -16.15 5.93 -6.65
C LEU A 128 -15.13 5.16 -7.50
N SER A 129 -15.17 5.36 -8.81
CA SER A 129 -14.15 4.85 -9.73
C SER A 129 -12.96 5.79 -9.82
N ASP A 130 -11.77 5.22 -10.00
CA ASP A 130 -10.56 5.94 -10.38
C ASP A 130 -10.56 6.30 -11.88
N ASN A 131 -9.53 7.03 -12.30
CA ASN A 131 -9.36 7.44 -13.71
C ASN A 131 -9.17 6.27 -14.69
N SER A 132 -8.95 5.06 -14.18
CA SER A 132 -8.72 3.83 -14.96
C SER A 132 -9.92 2.88 -14.92
N GLY A 133 -11.04 3.30 -14.31
CA GLY A 133 -12.25 2.50 -14.17
C GLY A 133 -12.25 1.50 -13.00
N GLY A 134 -11.18 1.43 -12.21
CA GLY A 134 -11.12 0.59 -11.01
C GLY A 134 -11.69 1.30 -9.78
N ILE A 135 -12.14 0.54 -8.77
CA ILE A 135 -12.72 1.11 -7.55
C ILE A 135 -11.66 1.80 -6.69
N VAL A 136 -11.94 2.99 -6.16
CA VAL A 136 -11.13 3.65 -5.12
C VAL A 136 -11.39 2.99 -3.76
N SER A 137 -10.51 2.07 -3.35
CA SER A 137 -10.67 1.27 -2.13
C SER A 137 -9.40 1.20 -1.28
N SER A 138 -9.56 0.99 0.02
CA SER A 138 -8.45 0.79 0.97
C SER A 138 -7.51 -0.33 0.54
N SER A 139 -8.05 -1.43 -0.03
CA SER A 139 -7.22 -2.55 -0.49
C SER A 139 -6.27 -2.14 -1.61
N ARG A 140 -6.71 -1.33 -2.58
CA ARG A 140 -5.85 -0.84 -3.66
C ARG A 140 -4.87 0.26 -3.20
N ILE A 141 -5.21 1.00 -2.16
CA ILE A 141 -4.28 1.93 -1.51
C ILE A 141 -3.19 1.15 -0.76
N ARG A 142 -3.58 0.12 0.02
CA ARG A 142 -2.64 -0.75 0.73
C ARG A 142 -1.72 -1.52 -0.21
N SER A 143 -2.24 -2.03 -1.32
CA SER A 143 -1.42 -2.69 -2.35
C SER A 143 -0.52 -1.72 -3.11
N GLY A 144 -0.55 -0.42 -2.80
CA GLY A 144 0.29 0.57 -3.44
C GLY A 144 -0.07 0.87 -4.89
N ALA A 145 -1.26 0.48 -5.35
CA ALA A 145 -1.71 0.70 -6.71
C ALA A 145 -2.19 2.15 -6.93
N ILE A 146 -2.94 2.70 -5.97
CA ILE A 146 -3.51 4.06 -6.05
C ILE A 146 -3.22 4.89 -4.79
N SER A 147 -3.25 6.21 -4.94
CA SER A 147 -3.29 7.16 -3.83
C SER A 147 -4.68 7.24 -3.20
N ARG A 148 -4.80 7.91 -2.04
CA ARG A 148 -6.11 8.20 -1.41
C ARG A 148 -7.06 9.02 -2.28
N ASN A 149 -6.54 9.69 -3.31
CA ASN A 149 -7.32 10.44 -4.28
C ASN A 149 -7.82 9.59 -5.46
N GLY A 150 -7.39 8.33 -5.57
CA GLY A 150 -7.70 7.48 -6.71
C GLY A 150 -6.75 7.67 -7.89
N GLU A 151 -5.57 8.24 -7.69
CA GLU A 151 -4.56 8.35 -8.76
C GLU A 151 -3.64 7.13 -8.73
N LEU A 152 -3.34 6.54 -9.89
CA LEU A 152 -2.36 5.46 -9.96
C LEU A 152 -0.95 5.98 -9.64
N TRP A 153 -0.23 5.25 -8.81
CA TRP A 153 1.19 5.54 -8.55
C TRP A 153 2.06 5.25 -9.77
N PHE A 154 1.75 4.18 -10.50
CA PHE A 154 2.47 3.79 -11.71
C PHE A 154 1.51 3.28 -12.79
N PRO A 155 1.03 4.16 -13.70
CA PRO A 155 0.04 3.81 -14.71
C PRO A 155 0.52 2.72 -15.70
N PRO A 156 -0.38 1.87 -16.24
CA PRO A 156 -0.01 0.87 -17.25
C PRO A 156 0.68 1.46 -18.48
N SER A 157 0.28 2.66 -18.92
CA SER A 157 0.95 3.36 -20.03
C SER A 157 2.39 3.76 -19.71
N THR A 158 2.69 4.04 -18.43
CA THR A 158 4.04 4.33 -17.95
C THR A 158 4.87 3.06 -17.82
N GLN A 159 4.24 1.94 -17.43
CA GLN A 159 4.92 0.64 -17.27
C GLN A 159 5.49 0.06 -18.57
N LEU A 160 5.00 0.52 -19.74
CA LEU A 160 5.44 0.05 -21.06
C LEU A 160 6.62 0.84 -21.64
N LYS A 161 7.09 1.86 -20.93
CA LYS A 161 8.11 2.81 -21.41
C LYS A 161 9.47 2.51 -20.79
N SER A 162 10.52 3.03 -21.42
CA SER A 162 11.85 3.08 -20.84
C SER A 162 12.21 4.53 -20.49
N PHE A 163 13.05 4.70 -19.48
CA PHE A 163 13.46 6.00 -18.96
C PHE A 163 14.98 6.05 -18.87
N LYS A 164 15.54 7.23 -19.15
CA LYS A 164 16.96 7.52 -18.95
C LYS A 164 17.13 8.65 -17.97
N MET A 165 18.05 8.44 -17.04
CA MET A 165 18.34 9.40 -15.99
C MET A 165 18.91 10.69 -16.57
N THR A 166 18.31 11.81 -16.19
CA THR A 166 18.80 13.16 -16.48
C THR A 166 19.76 13.61 -15.37
N LYS A 167 20.51 14.70 -15.61
CA LYS A 167 21.39 15.28 -14.59
C LYS A 167 20.60 15.82 -13.40
N GLU A 168 19.40 16.34 -13.68
CA GLU A 168 18.46 16.82 -12.69
C GLU A 168 18.01 15.66 -11.79
N ALA A 169 17.58 14.53 -12.37
CA ALA A 169 17.21 13.35 -11.61
C ALA A 169 18.37 12.80 -10.76
N GLU A 170 19.58 12.74 -11.31
CA GLU A 170 20.78 12.28 -10.61
C GLU A 170 21.04 13.11 -9.33
N ALA A 171 20.80 14.43 -9.38
CA ALA A 171 20.98 15.30 -8.22
C ALA A 171 20.02 14.97 -7.06
N PHE A 172 18.79 14.55 -7.36
CA PHE A 172 17.83 14.13 -6.34
C PHE A 172 18.17 12.76 -5.73
N LEU A 173 18.78 11.87 -6.51
CA LEU A 173 19.15 10.51 -6.10
C LEU A 173 20.43 10.46 -5.24
N LYS A 174 21.29 11.48 -5.29
CA LYS A 174 22.47 11.59 -4.40
C LYS A 174 22.14 11.62 -2.92
N HIS A 175 20.90 11.92 -2.57
CA HIS A 175 20.40 11.85 -1.20
C HIS A 175 19.65 10.53 -0.99
N PRO A 176 20.29 9.53 -0.35
CA PRO A 176 19.65 8.25 -0.10
C PRO A 176 18.36 8.48 0.69
N SER A 177 17.33 7.75 0.30
CA SER A 177 16.00 7.84 0.91
C SER A 177 15.85 6.66 1.84
N GLY A 178 15.85 6.89 3.16
CA GLY A 178 15.77 5.81 4.15
C GLY A 178 16.61 6.09 5.39
N VAL A 179 16.64 5.10 6.28
CA VAL A 179 17.46 5.11 7.49
C VAL A 179 18.74 4.32 7.18
N LEU A 180 19.90 4.95 7.39
CA LEU A 180 21.20 4.30 7.25
C LEU A 180 21.55 3.57 8.55
N PHE A 181 21.88 2.30 8.42
CA PHE A 181 22.46 1.46 9.45
C PHE A 181 23.94 1.29 9.13
N GLU A 182 24.78 1.79 10.03
CA GLU A 182 26.23 1.79 9.82
C GLU A 182 26.84 0.45 10.21
N GLY A 183 27.83 0.00 9.44
CA GLY A 183 28.55 -1.23 9.74
C GLY A 183 29.92 -1.28 9.06
N PRO A 184 30.82 -2.16 9.52
CA PRO A 184 32.10 -2.37 8.87
C PRO A 184 31.91 -2.85 7.43
N GLU A 185 32.65 -2.30 6.49
CA GLU A 185 32.61 -2.72 5.07
C GLU A 185 32.98 -4.22 4.91
N GLU A 186 33.81 -4.74 5.81
CA GLU A 186 34.22 -6.14 5.86
C GLU A 186 33.14 -7.08 6.43
N TYR A 187 32.15 -6.53 7.13
CA TYR A 187 31.08 -7.27 7.81
C TYR A 187 29.70 -6.63 7.57
N PRO A 188 29.18 -6.63 6.32
CA PRO A 188 27.90 -6.02 5.97
C PRO A 188 26.70 -6.61 6.73
N GLU A 189 26.80 -7.86 7.19
CA GLU A 189 25.78 -8.58 7.94
C GLU A 189 25.43 -7.91 9.28
N ILE A 190 26.36 -7.14 9.87
CA ILE A 190 26.11 -6.41 11.11
C ILE A 190 25.09 -5.29 10.89
N ALA A 191 25.31 -4.46 9.86
CA ALA A 191 24.37 -3.40 9.50
C ALA A 191 23.04 -3.96 9.01
N MET A 192 23.09 -5.04 8.22
CA MET A 192 21.91 -5.71 7.69
C MET A 192 21.01 -6.25 8.81
N LYS A 193 21.60 -6.87 9.83
CA LYS A 193 20.88 -7.39 10.98
C LYS A 193 20.11 -6.29 11.71
N GLU A 194 20.77 -5.18 12.02
CA GLU A 194 20.12 -4.05 12.70
C GLU A 194 19.00 -3.44 11.84
N ALA A 195 19.23 -3.33 10.53
CA ALA A 195 18.24 -2.83 9.58
C ALA A 195 16.99 -3.74 9.54
N ILE A 196 17.16 -5.05 9.46
CA ILE A 196 16.05 -6.02 9.41
C ILE A 196 15.31 -6.07 10.76
N GLU A 197 16.02 -6.02 11.89
CA GLU A 197 15.40 -5.95 13.22
C GLU A 197 14.57 -4.66 13.40
N SER A 198 14.89 -3.61 12.65
CA SER A 198 14.16 -2.33 12.64
C SER A 198 13.03 -2.28 11.59
N ALA A 199 12.88 -3.30 10.76
CA ALA A 199 11.90 -3.34 9.68
C ALA A 199 10.46 -3.48 10.20
N ASN A 200 9.51 -2.88 9.48
CA ASN A 200 8.09 -3.04 9.79
C ASN A 200 7.53 -4.32 9.17
N ILE A 201 6.31 -4.69 9.54
CA ILE A 201 5.55 -5.75 8.86
C ILE A 201 5.42 -5.36 7.37
N GLY A 202 5.85 -6.26 6.48
CA GLY A 202 5.79 -6.07 5.04
C GLY A 202 6.81 -6.94 4.32
N GLN A 203 6.78 -6.87 3.00
CA GLN A 203 7.69 -7.60 2.13
C GLN A 203 9.15 -7.11 2.33
N ILE A 204 10.13 -8.01 2.31
CA ILE A 204 11.56 -7.73 2.36
C ILE A 204 12.11 -7.81 0.94
N ILE A 205 12.67 -6.70 0.47
CA ILE A 205 13.24 -6.57 -0.87
C ILE A 205 14.68 -6.12 -0.75
N THR A 206 15.64 -6.88 -1.25
CA THR A 206 17.06 -6.49 -1.29
C THR A 206 17.49 -6.07 -2.67
N VAL A 207 18.35 -5.05 -2.75
CA VAL A 207 18.91 -4.54 -4.00
C VAL A 207 20.44 -4.49 -3.89
N GLY A 208 21.09 -5.23 -4.79
CA GLY A 208 22.52 -5.39 -4.91
C GLY A 208 23.07 -6.65 -4.26
N ASP A 209 24.20 -7.14 -4.79
CA ASP A 209 24.86 -8.39 -4.39
C ASP A 209 25.16 -8.44 -2.88
N VAL A 210 25.86 -7.42 -2.38
CA VAL A 210 26.32 -7.36 -0.98
C VAL A 210 25.13 -7.34 -0.02
N CYS A 211 24.10 -6.56 -0.35
CA CYS A 211 22.89 -6.43 0.46
C CYS A 211 22.13 -7.76 0.52
N THR A 212 21.98 -8.42 -0.62
CA THR A 212 21.29 -9.71 -0.74
C THR A 212 22.04 -10.81 0.01
N ASN A 213 23.36 -10.91 -0.19
CA ASN A 213 24.16 -11.90 0.51
C ASN A 213 24.14 -11.70 2.04
N ALA A 214 24.29 -10.46 2.51
CA ALA A 214 24.25 -10.15 3.93
C ALA A 214 22.93 -10.57 4.60
N ALA A 215 21.80 -10.43 3.91
CA ALA A 215 20.51 -10.92 4.42
C ALA A 215 20.48 -12.44 4.54
N ILE A 216 20.97 -13.15 3.51
CA ILE A 216 21.02 -14.62 3.49
C ILE A 216 21.94 -15.16 4.59
N GLU A 217 23.10 -14.54 4.82
CA GLU A 217 24.07 -14.96 5.84
C GLU A 217 23.51 -14.89 7.27
N ILE A 218 22.62 -13.94 7.54
CA ILE A 218 21.92 -13.86 8.83
C ILE A 218 20.67 -14.73 8.90
N GLY A 219 20.41 -15.56 7.88
CA GLY A 219 19.31 -16.51 7.82
C GLY A 219 17.99 -15.92 7.33
N VAL A 220 18.00 -14.75 6.68
CA VAL A 220 16.81 -14.11 6.11
C VAL A 220 16.82 -14.27 4.60
N ILE A 221 15.80 -14.91 4.06
CA ILE A 221 15.59 -15.00 2.61
C ILE A 221 14.68 -13.83 2.21
N PRO A 222 15.15 -12.88 1.39
CA PRO A 222 14.30 -11.82 0.87
C PRO A 222 13.13 -12.40 0.06
N ASP A 223 11.98 -11.74 0.11
CA ASP A 223 10.86 -12.11 -0.78
C ASP A 223 11.23 -11.79 -2.24
N ILE A 224 11.99 -10.71 -2.44
CA ILE A 224 12.54 -10.33 -3.74
C ILE A 224 13.98 -9.89 -3.55
N ALA A 225 14.90 -10.37 -4.39
CA ALA A 225 16.27 -9.88 -4.45
C ALA A 225 16.61 -9.45 -5.87
N LEU A 226 17.29 -8.32 -6.01
CA LEU A 226 17.84 -7.84 -7.27
C LEU A 226 19.37 -7.87 -7.20
N VAL A 227 19.99 -8.50 -8.19
CA VAL A 227 21.46 -8.65 -8.28
C VAL A 227 21.92 -8.42 -9.72
N ASP A 228 23.06 -7.77 -9.93
CA ASP A 228 23.65 -7.58 -11.27
C ASP A 228 24.85 -8.52 -11.52
N GLY A 229 25.32 -9.22 -10.47
CA GLY A 229 26.48 -10.09 -10.53
C GLY A 229 27.81 -9.36 -10.80
N LEU A 230 27.84 -8.02 -10.68
CA LEU A 230 29.00 -7.18 -11.00
C LEU A 230 29.58 -6.48 -9.77
N THR A 231 30.06 -7.23 -8.79
CA THR A 231 30.76 -6.62 -7.64
C THR A 231 32.23 -6.30 -7.92
N LYS A 232 32.52 -5.08 -8.39
CA LYS A 232 33.89 -4.51 -8.46
C LYS A 232 34.32 -3.94 -7.10
N ARG A 233 34.96 -4.77 -6.27
CA ARG A 233 36.15 -4.47 -5.43
C ARG A 233 36.30 -5.52 -4.30
N LYS A 234 37.28 -6.42 -4.47
CA LYS A 234 37.75 -7.49 -3.54
C LYS A 234 36.87 -8.75 -3.40
N LYS A 235 37.33 -9.83 -4.06
CA LYS A 235 37.45 -11.22 -3.59
C LYS A 235 36.29 -11.88 -2.80
N VAL A 236 35.04 -11.52 -3.07
CA VAL A 236 33.91 -12.41 -2.80
C VAL A 236 33.11 -12.51 -4.08
N ASP A 237 33.22 -13.65 -4.73
CA ASP A 237 32.43 -14.03 -5.89
C ASP A 237 31.09 -14.50 -5.30
N TYR A 238 30.13 -13.58 -5.11
CA TYR A 238 28.81 -13.95 -4.61
C TYR A 238 28.12 -14.78 -5.70
N SER A 239 28.21 -16.10 -5.59
CA SER A 239 27.44 -17.02 -6.45
C SER A 239 26.07 -17.23 -5.83
N PHE A 240 25.04 -16.73 -6.52
CA PHE A 240 23.64 -16.98 -6.18
C PHE A 240 23.09 -18.25 -6.85
N ASP A 241 23.94 -19.10 -7.45
CA ASP A 241 23.49 -20.29 -8.18
C ASP A 241 22.79 -21.32 -7.29
N ASN A 242 23.16 -21.36 -6.01
CA ASN A 242 22.52 -22.19 -5.00
C ASN A 242 21.77 -21.34 -3.96
N ALA A 243 21.43 -20.08 -4.30
CA ALA A 243 20.68 -19.22 -3.40
C ALA A 243 19.27 -19.81 -3.17
N PRO A 244 18.72 -19.67 -1.96
CA PRO A 244 17.50 -20.37 -1.55
C PRO A 244 16.22 -19.69 -2.06
N PHE A 245 16.22 -19.16 -3.28
CA PHE A 245 15.05 -18.57 -3.91
C PHE A 245 14.26 -19.64 -4.69
N GLU A 246 12.94 -19.55 -4.63
CA GLU A 246 12.03 -20.47 -5.31
C GLU A 246 11.85 -20.15 -6.80
N GLU A 247 12.12 -18.90 -7.19
CA GLU A 247 11.99 -18.41 -8.56
C GLU A 247 13.21 -17.55 -8.93
N ARG A 248 13.66 -17.65 -10.18
CA ARG A 248 14.76 -16.86 -10.74
C ARG A 248 14.33 -16.32 -12.10
N ILE A 249 14.39 -15.00 -12.26
CA ILE A 249 14.04 -14.29 -13.50
C ILE A 249 15.17 -13.36 -13.92
N HIS A 250 15.20 -13.00 -15.20
CA HIS A 250 16.28 -12.19 -15.78
C HIS A 250 15.70 -10.98 -16.51
N CYS A 251 16.36 -9.83 -16.39
CA CYS A 251 16.02 -8.62 -17.14
C CYS A 251 17.28 -7.87 -17.60
N GLN A 252 17.14 -7.01 -18.61
CA GLN A 252 18.19 -6.12 -19.07
C GLN A 252 17.92 -4.69 -18.62
N ASN A 253 18.90 -4.06 -17.97
CA ASN A 253 18.79 -2.66 -17.57
C ASN A 253 20.14 -1.93 -17.68
N PRO A 254 20.46 -1.33 -18.83
CA PRO A 254 21.72 -0.64 -19.01
C PRO A 254 21.93 0.50 -18.00
N ALA A 255 23.19 0.91 -17.83
CA ALA A 255 23.58 1.93 -16.88
C ALA A 255 22.79 3.25 -17.03
N GLY A 256 22.31 3.78 -15.90
CA GLY A 256 21.51 5.01 -15.86
C GLY A 256 20.14 4.92 -16.55
N MET A 257 19.62 3.71 -16.80
CA MET A 257 18.30 3.48 -17.38
C MET A 257 17.33 2.81 -16.39
N ILE A 258 16.04 2.96 -16.69
CA ILE A 258 14.96 2.12 -16.19
C ILE A 258 14.24 1.59 -17.42
N THR A 259 14.55 0.36 -17.81
CA THR A 259 13.94 -0.27 -19.00
C THR A 259 12.54 -0.80 -18.72
N SER A 260 11.74 -0.92 -19.77
CA SER A 260 10.46 -1.63 -19.71
C SER A 260 10.63 -3.10 -19.30
N ASP A 261 11.78 -3.71 -19.59
CA ASP A 261 12.12 -5.08 -19.20
C ASP A 261 12.34 -5.20 -17.68
N LEU A 262 13.12 -4.29 -17.08
CA LEU A 262 13.25 -4.19 -15.62
C LEU A 262 11.89 -3.97 -14.96
N ILE A 263 11.08 -3.04 -15.49
CA ILE A 263 9.74 -2.77 -14.98
C ILE A 263 8.86 -4.03 -15.02
N SER A 264 8.89 -4.76 -16.13
CA SER A 264 8.10 -5.98 -16.30
C SER A 264 8.52 -7.07 -15.31
N CYS A 265 9.84 -7.26 -15.12
CA CYS A 265 10.36 -8.23 -14.16
C CYS A 265 10.04 -7.86 -12.71
N LEU A 266 10.21 -6.59 -12.33
CA LEU A 266 9.81 -6.08 -11.03
C LEU A 266 8.31 -6.26 -10.77
N LYS A 267 7.48 -6.00 -11.78
CA LYS A 267 6.04 -6.22 -11.69
C LYS A 267 5.72 -7.68 -11.42
N PHE A 268 6.37 -8.60 -12.14
CA PHE A 268 6.18 -10.03 -11.95
C PHE A 268 6.60 -10.45 -10.53
N ALA A 269 7.81 -10.07 -10.09
CA ALA A 269 8.33 -10.40 -8.76
C ALA A 269 7.43 -9.88 -7.63
N LEU A 270 6.91 -8.64 -7.74
CA LEU A 270 6.02 -8.04 -6.74
C LEU A 270 4.65 -8.71 -6.62
N HIS A 271 4.24 -9.50 -7.61
CA HIS A 271 2.98 -10.26 -7.59
C HIS A 271 3.20 -11.77 -7.40
N SER A 272 4.46 -12.22 -7.26
CA SER A 272 4.77 -13.63 -6.99
C SER A 272 4.53 -13.94 -5.51
N ASP A 273 3.91 -15.08 -5.25
CA ASP A 273 3.80 -15.64 -3.89
C ASP A 273 5.08 -16.41 -3.48
N ARG A 274 6.10 -16.41 -4.34
CA ARG A 274 7.37 -17.13 -4.19
C ARG A 274 8.52 -16.15 -3.98
N SER A 275 9.48 -16.56 -3.17
CA SER A 275 10.76 -15.86 -3.05
C SER A 275 11.45 -15.81 -4.42
N THR A 276 11.71 -14.60 -4.92
CA THR A 276 12.13 -14.37 -6.31
C THR A 276 13.49 -13.67 -6.38
N LEU A 277 14.45 -14.29 -7.06
CA LEU A 277 15.71 -13.66 -7.46
C LEU A 277 15.56 -13.04 -8.86
N VAL A 278 15.91 -11.78 -9.00
CA VAL A 278 15.95 -11.05 -10.27
C VAL A 278 17.40 -10.76 -10.61
N ASP A 279 17.92 -11.42 -11.63
CA ASP A 279 19.23 -11.08 -12.18
C ASP A 279 19.08 -9.95 -13.22
N VAL A 280 19.85 -8.90 -13.04
CA VAL A 280 19.86 -7.70 -13.87
C VAL A 280 21.13 -7.70 -14.72
N ASP A 281 20.97 -7.88 -16.04
CA ASP A 281 22.04 -7.61 -17.00
C ASP A 281 22.18 -6.10 -17.19
N GLY A 282 23.04 -5.47 -16.37
CA GLY A 282 23.29 -4.04 -16.35
C GLY A 282 23.44 -3.46 -14.94
N GLU A 283 22.64 -2.46 -14.58
CA GLU A 283 22.64 -1.81 -13.24
C GLU A 283 21.26 -1.94 -12.57
N GLU A 284 21.24 -2.25 -11.28
CA GLU A 284 20.06 -2.34 -10.42
C GLU A 284 19.80 -1.07 -9.58
N ASP A 285 20.74 -0.12 -9.58
CA ASP A 285 20.75 1.09 -8.73
C ASP A 285 19.45 1.91 -8.78
N LEU A 286 18.77 1.91 -9.93
CA LEU A 286 17.53 2.67 -10.15
C LEU A 286 16.26 1.87 -9.85
N ALA A 287 16.36 0.57 -9.62
CA ALA A 287 15.22 -0.28 -9.30
C ALA A 287 14.44 0.15 -8.06
N PRO A 288 15.05 0.63 -6.94
CA PRO A 288 14.31 1.11 -5.78
C PRO A 288 13.25 2.17 -6.11
N LEU A 289 13.51 3.04 -7.10
CA LEU A 289 12.57 4.06 -7.55
C LEU A 289 11.27 3.43 -8.07
N VAL A 290 11.40 2.40 -8.90
CA VAL A 290 10.26 1.68 -9.51
C VAL A 290 9.58 0.79 -8.48
N ILE A 291 10.37 0.08 -7.66
CA ILE A 291 9.84 -0.79 -6.61
C ILE A 291 8.95 0.01 -5.67
N HIS A 292 9.39 1.18 -5.18
CA HIS A 292 8.55 2.01 -4.32
C HIS A 292 7.23 2.41 -4.99
N LEU A 293 7.23 2.73 -6.29
CA LEU A 293 6.00 3.10 -7.01
C LEU A 293 5.02 1.94 -7.14
N MET A 294 5.49 0.70 -7.22
CA MET A 294 4.65 -0.48 -7.49
C MET A 294 4.34 -1.32 -6.25
N ALA A 295 5.23 -1.35 -5.26
CA ALA A 295 5.15 -2.23 -4.12
C ALA A 295 4.00 -1.84 -3.17
N PRO A 296 3.44 -2.80 -2.42
CA PRO A 296 2.54 -2.52 -1.31
C PRO A 296 3.11 -1.50 -0.32
N LEU A 297 2.22 -0.77 0.35
CA LEU A 297 2.63 0.06 1.47
C LEU A 297 3.24 -0.80 2.57
N HIS A 298 4.27 -0.27 3.23
CA HIS A 298 5.09 -0.93 4.25
C HIS A 298 6.09 -1.98 3.73
N SER A 299 6.24 -2.17 2.41
CA SER A 299 7.37 -2.96 1.89
C SER A 299 8.71 -2.32 2.28
N ASN A 300 9.63 -3.15 2.75
CA ASN A 300 10.95 -2.79 3.27
C ASN A 300 12.00 -3.05 2.17
N ILE A 301 12.57 -1.97 1.62
CA ILE A 301 13.60 -2.06 0.58
C ILE A 301 14.96 -1.81 1.23
N PHE A 302 15.87 -2.75 1.06
CA PHE A 302 17.23 -2.69 1.55
C PHE A 302 18.18 -2.51 0.38
N TYR A 303 19.07 -1.53 0.47
CA TYR A 303 20.14 -1.33 -0.51
C TYR A 303 21.43 -0.86 0.18
N GLY A 304 22.56 -1.16 -0.46
CA GLY A 304 23.87 -0.79 0.06
C GLY A 304 24.16 0.69 -0.08
N GLN A 305 24.85 1.27 0.91
CA GLN A 305 25.48 2.57 0.83
C GLN A 305 27.01 2.39 0.89
N PRO A 306 27.73 2.60 -0.24
CA PRO A 306 29.16 2.31 -0.32
C PRO A 306 29.98 2.96 0.81
N GLY A 307 30.77 2.12 1.48
CA GLY A 307 31.65 2.53 2.59
C GLY A 307 30.94 2.99 3.87
N LYS A 308 29.61 2.80 3.98
CA LYS A 308 28.83 3.22 5.16
C LYS A 308 28.01 2.10 5.79
N GLY A 309 27.31 1.29 5.00
CA GLY A 309 26.47 0.20 5.51
C GLY A 309 25.23 -0.06 4.65
N ALA A 310 24.12 -0.42 5.30
CA ALA A 310 22.85 -0.77 4.66
C ALA A 310 21.79 0.32 4.90
N VAL A 311 20.97 0.62 3.90
CA VAL A 311 19.85 1.56 4.02
C VAL A 311 18.54 0.80 4.01
N LEU A 312 17.68 1.07 4.98
CA LEU A 312 16.28 0.64 4.99
C LEU A 312 15.40 1.78 4.49
N ALA A 313 14.73 1.57 3.36
CA ALA A 313 13.73 2.44 2.80
C ALA A 313 12.34 1.79 2.87
N VAL A 314 11.45 2.34 3.67
CA VAL A 314 10.07 1.83 3.81
C VAL A 314 9.17 2.50 2.77
N THR A 315 8.36 1.70 2.09
CA THR A 315 7.39 2.19 1.10
C THR A 315 6.20 2.86 1.79
N THR A 316 6.20 4.19 1.83
CA THR A 316 5.07 5.01 2.31
C THR A 316 4.40 5.78 1.17
N GLU A 317 3.26 6.43 1.45
CA GLU A 317 2.64 7.34 0.47
C GLU A 317 3.54 8.53 0.15
N GLU A 318 4.30 9.04 1.13
CA GLU A 318 5.30 10.09 0.91
C GLU A 318 6.46 9.60 0.05
N MET A 319 6.95 8.37 0.30
CA MET A 319 8.00 7.78 -0.52
C MET A 319 7.54 7.59 -1.97
N LYS A 320 6.34 7.03 -2.18
CA LYS A 320 5.73 6.91 -3.50
C LYS A 320 5.62 8.25 -4.22
N SER A 321 5.18 9.30 -3.51
CA SER A 321 5.09 10.66 -4.05
C SER A 321 6.46 11.19 -4.48
N ARG A 322 7.48 11.03 -3.62
CA ARG A 322 8.86 11.41 -3.91
C ARG A 322 9.39 10.67 -5.15
N CYS A 323 9.23 9.36 -5.21
CA CYS A 323 9.67 8.54 -6.34
C CYS A 323 8.96 8.95 -7.64
N LYS A 324 7.67 9.28 -7.58
CA LYS A 324 6.91 9.74 -8.74
C LYS A 324 7.47 11.05 -9.27
N THR A 325 7.72 12.03 -8.40
CA THR A 325 8.34 13.31 -8.78
C THR A 325 9.74 13.13 -9.35
N ILE A 326 10.54 12.21 -8.80
CA ILE A 326 11.89 11.92 -9.33
C ILE A 326 11.78 11.30 -10.73
N LEU A 327 10.88 10.32 -10.93
CA LEU A 327 10.69 9.68 -12.23
C LEU A 327 10.24 10.68 -13.31
N GLU A 328 9.44 11.68 -12.95
CA GLU A 328 9.02 12.78 -13.86
C GLU A 328 10.19 13.63 -14.39
N LEU A 329 11.37 13.56 -13.74
CA LEU A 329 12.59 14.22 -14.20
C LEU A 329 13.38 13.39 -15.21
N PHE A 330 13.03 12.12 -15.43
CA PHE A 330 13.71 11.26 -16.39
C PHE A 330 13.29 11.60 -17.82
N GLU A 331 14.17 11.33 -18.78
CA GLU A 331 13.84 11.39 -20.21
C GLU A 331 13.18 10.06 -20.63
N GLU A 332 11.96 10.13 -21.15
CA GLU A 332 11.27 8.98 -21.74
C GLU A 332 11.93 8.60 -23.07
N ILE A 333 12.24 7.32 -23.23
CA ILE A 333 12.83 6.76 -24.45
C ILE A 333 11.87 5.72 -25.03
N GLN A 334 11.75 5.74 -26.36
CA GLN A 334 10.96 4.78 -27.14
C GLN A 334 11.58 3.39 -27.15
#